data_AF-A0A7S3FZZ3-F1
#
_entry.id   AF-A0A7S3FZZ3-F1
#
_cell.length_a   1.000
_cell.length_b   1.000
_cell.length_c   1.000
_cell.angle_alpha   90.00
_cell.angle_beta   90.00
_cell.angle_gamma   90.00
#
_symmetry.space_group_name_H-M   'P 1'
#
loop_
_entity.id
_entity.type
_entity.pdbx_description
1 polymer ?
#
loop_
_entity_poly.entity_id
_entity_poly.type
_entity_poly.pdbx_seq_one_letter_code
_entity_poly.pdbx_strand_id
1 'polypeptide(L)'
;MKAAVHRFAVDDVKLKLGIAISERDDAELENILSEAAELGLDETECAEVRDASALFSIISEARHVMCGGIANVDIATIQRGIALAASVQYTGGEVARATELESKIKSTLEKVETALKSVKRSDIEVAMKAVQDINLKGKRVQALTNLYNLPRDKFLQHQLKLIMKTADVKRVTYITISIKSLFFRDFEAMFAIDNYSRLRSPDEYCRSAVLASKKKKERLRLGMLTHSVEALPTSLTKLGDKEKVKEALRMFKSLQQYMGDKPGMYPTTIAEELVQTALVDVELRDELYMQTVKQLRNNNSVQSRRLGWDMLEWCLSSFPPSPELENHLELYLRKHAPHNCVGKTEEGEEVKKLVWMMHERVRMGAVKPKFPASQSGH
;
A
#
# COMPACT_ATOMS: atom_id res chain seq x y z
N MET A 1 11.86 -70.69 -50.61
CA MET A 1 12.19 -69.24 -50.72
C MET A 1 11.24 -68.37 -49.91
N LYS A 2 9.92 -68.36 -50.17
CA LYS A 2 8.95 -67.51 -49.42
C LYS A 2 9.00 -67.63 -47.89
N ALA A 3 9.09 -68.84 -47.33
CA ALA A 3 9.15 -69.05 -45.87
C ALA A 3 10.45 -68.54 -45.21
N ALA A 4 11.57 -68.56 -45.92
CA ALA A 4 12.85 -68.04 -45.42
C ALA A 4 12.87 -66.50 -45.44
N VAL A 5 12.27 -65.89 -46.46
CA VAL A 5 12.10 -64.43 -46.56
C VAL A 5 11.17 -63.91 -45.46
N HIS A 6 10.07 -64.62 -45.20
CA HIS A 6 9.14 -64.28 -44.11
C HIS A 6 9.82 -64.37 -42.74
N ARG A 7 10.60 -65.43 -42.47
CA ARG A 7 11.30 -65.59 -41.19
C ARG A 7 12.32 -64.47 -40.97
N PHE A 8 13.06 -64.10 -42.01
CA PHE A 8 14.00 -62.98 -41.95
C PHE A 8 13.30 -61.64 -41.65
N ALA A 9 12.15 -61.37 -42.28
CA ALA A 9 11.37 -60.16 -42.01
C ALA A 9 10.85 -60.11 -40.56
N VAL A 10 10.41 -61.25 -40.01
CA VAL A 10 9.98 -61.35 -38.60
C VAL A 10 11.15 -61.10 -37.64
N ASP A 11 12.32 -61.67 -37.90
CA ASP A 11 13.51 -61.47 -37.05
C ASP A 11 14.01 -60.01 -37.10
N ASP A 12 13.92 -59.36 -38.26
CA ASP A 12 14.24 -57.93 -38.45
C ASP A 12 13.28 -57.02 -37.65
N VAL A 13 11.97 -57.27 -37.74
CA VAL A 13 10.95 -56.53 -36.97
C VAL A 13 11.16 -56.70 -35.46
N LYS A 14 11.47 -57.91 -34.98
CA LYS A 14 11.77 -58.13 -33.54
C LYS A 14 12.99 -57.36 -33.07
N LEU A 15 14.06 -57.33 -33.88
CA LEU A 15 15.27 -56.58 -33.57
C LEU A 15 14.97 -55.07 -33.51
N LYS A 16 14.27 -54.55 -34.51
CA LYS A 16 13.83 -53.15 -34.56
C LYS A 16 12.95 -52.78 -33.37
N LEU A 17 11.98 -53.64 -32.99
CA LEU A 17 11.15 -53.44 -31.79
C LEU A 17 12.00 -53.39 -30.52
N GLY A 18 12.99 -54.28 -30.37
CA GLY A 18 13.90 -54.28 -29.22
C GLY A 18 14.68 -52.96 -29.11
N ILE A 19 15.15 -52.43 -30.23
CA ILE A 19 15.85 -51.14 -30.31
C ILE A 19 14.88 -50.00 -29.96
N ALA A 20 13.73 -49.92 -30.63
CA ALA A 20 12.73 -48.87 -30.41
C ALA A 20 12.19 -48.87 -28.97
N ILE A 21 11.98 -50.05 -28.37
CA ILE A 21 11.70 -50.18 -26.93
C ILE A 21 12.84 -49.56 -26.15
N SER A 22 14.10 -49.98 -26.37
CA SER A 22 15.24 -49.50 -25.58
C SER A 22 15.46 -47.97 -25.68
N GLU A 23 15.23 -47.41 -26.86
CA GLU A 23 15.39 -45.98 -27.14
C GLU A 23 14.16 -45.16 -26.75
N ARG A 24 13.02 -45.82 -26.48
CA ARG A 24 11.73 -45.18 -26.18
C ARG A 24 11.27 -44.25 -27.29
N ASP A 25 11.62 -44.58 -28.54
CA ASP A 25 11.23 -43.81 -29.72
C ASP A 25 9.79 -44.15 -30.09
N ASP A 26 8.87 -43.23 -29.81
CA ASP A 26 7.44 -43.44 -30.03
C ASP A 26 7.04 -43.43 -31.50
N ALA A 27 7.75 -42.69 -32.36
CA ALA A 27 7.49 -42.67 -33.79
C ALA A 27 7.93 -43.99 -34.42
N GLU A 28 9.08 -44.50 -33.99
CA GLU A 28 9.61 -45.77 -34.46
C GLU A 28 8.77 -46.95 -33.95
N LEU A 29 8.31 -46.90 -32.69
CA LEU A 29 7.35 -47.89 -32.14
C LEU A 29 6.06 -47.96 -32.94
N GLU A 30 5.46 -46.83 -33.32
CA GLU A 30 4.23 -46.79 -34.13
C GLU A 30 4.45 -47.42 -35.51
N ASN A 31 5.53 -47.04 -36.19
CA ASN A 31 5.88 -47.55 -37.51
C ASN A 31 6.13 -49.06 -37.51
N ILE A 32 6.92 -49.55 -36.56
CA ILE A 32 7.29 -50.97 -36.50
C ILE A 32 6.10 -51.82 -36.02
N LEU A 33 5.24 -51.33 -35.12
CA LEU A 33 4.02 -52.03 -34.73
C LEU A 33 3.06 -52.19 -35.93
N SER A 34 2.99 -51.20 -36.83
CA SER A 34 2.27 -51.32 -38.09
C SER A 34 2.91 -52.36 -39.03
N GLU A 35 4.24 -52.36 -39.17
CA GLU A 35 4.99 -53.37 -39.96
C GLU A 35 4.77 -54.79 -39.41
N ALA A 36 4.78 -54.96 -38.08
CA ALA A 36 4.52 -56.22 -37.40
C ALA A 36 3.10 -56.75 -37.69
N ALA A 37 2.10 -55.87 -37.67
CA ALA A 37 0.71 -56.21 -37.98
C ALA A 37 0.54 -56.66 -39.45
N GLU A 38 1.23 -56.01 -40.40
CA GLU A 38 1.22 -56.43 -41.82
C GLU A 38 1.84 -57.82 -42.05
N LEU A 39 2.81 -58.20 -41.22
CA LEU A 39 3.41 -59.54 -41.20
C LEU A 39 2.58 -60.58 -40.41
N GLY A 40 1.46 -60.17 -39.80
CA GLY A 40 0.60 -61.04 -39.02
C GLY A 40 1.17 -61.45 -37.66
N LEU A 41 2.13 -60.69 -37.11
CA LEU A 41 2.65 -60.90 -35.76
C LEU A 41 1.70 -60.27 -34.75
N ASP A 42 1.21 -61.07 -33.80
CA ASP A 42 0.34 -60.60 -32.73
C ASP A 42 1.03 -60.62 -31.35
N GLU A 43 0.35 -60.02 -30.36
CA GLU A 43 0.82 -59.94 -28.97
C GLU A 43 0.85 -61.30 -28.25
N THR A 44 0.19 -62.33 -28.80
CA THR A 44 0.15 -63.67 -28.23
C THR A 44 1.33 -64.53 -28.70
N GLU A 45 1.82 -64.27 -29.91
CA GLU A 45 2.92 -65.00 -30.56
C GLU A 45 4.29 -64.34 -30.36
N CYS A 46 4.33 -63.03 -30.05
CA CYS A 46 5.57 -62.27 -29.95
C CYS A 46 5.62 -61.40 -28.68
N ALA A 47 6.54 -61.72 -27.77
CA ALA A 47 6.74 -60.96 -26.53
C ALA A 47 7.20 -59.52 -26.81
N GLU A 48 8.03 -59.33 -27.83
CA GLU A 48 8.51 -58.02 -28.27
C GLU A 48 7.37 -57.12 -28.76
N VAL A 49 6.41 -57.69 -29.51
CA VAL A 49 5.19 -56.96 -29.94
C VAL A 49 4.33 -56.60 -28.74
N ARG A 50 4.11 -57.54 -27.80
CA ARG A 50 3.34 -57.26 -26.58
C ARG A 50 3.96 -56.15 -25.73
N ASP A 51 5.27 -56.22 -25.51
CA ASP A 51 5.98 -55.25 -24.67
C ASP A 51 6.06 -53.87 -25.37
N ALA A 52 6.24 -53.85 -26.69
CA ALA A 52 6.16 -52.63 -27.50
C ALA A 52 4.76 -52.00 -27.51
N SER A 53 3.70 -52.79 -27.69
CA SER A 53 2.30 -52.33 -27.61
C SER A 53 1.98 -51.72 -26.25
N ALA A 54 2.38 -52.40 -25.15
CA ALA A 54 2.17 -51.91 -23.80
C ALA A 54 2.90 -50.58 -23.55
N LEU A 55 4.16 -50.49 -23.99
CA LEU A 55 4.96 -49.26 -23.90
C LEU A 55 4.33 -48.12 -24.72
N PHE A 56 3.98 -48.39 -25.98
CA PHE A 56 3.36 -47.42 -26.88
C PHE A 56 2.03 -46.90 -26.33
N SER A 57 1.20 -47.78 -25.76
CA SER A 57 -0.07 -47.39 -25.13
C SER A 57 0.15 -46.40 -23.98
N ILE A 58 1.12 -46.66 -23.10
CA ILE A 58 1.42 -45.76 -21.96
C ILE A 58 2.00 -44.44 -22.44
N ILE A 59 2.90 -44.46 -23.43
CA ILE A 59 3.46 -43.23 -24.02
C ILE A 59 2.35 -42.40 -24.67
N SER A 60 1.50 -43.02 -25.49
CA SER A 60 0.38 -42.35 -26.16
C SER A 60 -0.60 -41.74 -25.15
N GLU A 61 -0.92 -42.46 -24.07
CA GLU A 61 -1.74 -41.92 -22.98
C GLU A 61 -1.04 -40.74 -22.28
N ALA A 62 0.24 -40.87 -21.91
CA ALA A 62 1.00 -39.80 -21.28
C ALA A 62 1.03 -38.53 -22.15
N ARG A 63 1.28 -38.70 -23.45
CA ARG A 63 1.27 -37.62 -24.45
C ARG A 63 -0.09 -36.94 -24.54
N HIS A 64 -1.16 -37.73 -24.70
CA HIS A 64 -2.53 -37.22 -24.76
C HIS A 64 -2.91 -36.44 -23.48
N VAL A 65 -2.59 -36.99 -22.30
CA VAL A 65 -2.83 -36.34 -21.01
C VAL A 65 -2.04 -35.04 -20.89
N MET A 66 -0.74 -35.03 -21.22
CA MET A 66 0.08 -33.82 -21.19
C MET A 66 -0.43 -32.75 -22.17
N CYS A 67 -0.77 -33.12 -23.41
CA CYS A 67 -1.32 -32.20 -24.40
C CYS A 67 -2.64 -31.57 -23.93
N GLY A 68 -3.54 -32.38 -23.37
CA GLY A 68 -4.78 -31.88 -22.78
C GLY A 68 -4.54 -30.95 -21.58
N GLY A 69 -3.56 -31.28 -20.74
CA GLY A 69 -3.15 -30.45 -19.61
C GLY A 69 -2.54 -29.11 -20.04
N ILE A 70 -1.67 -29.12 -21.05
CA ILE A 70 -1.06 -27.91 -21.63
C ILE A 70 -2.11 -27.01 -22.27
N ALA A 71 -3.03 -27.57 -23.06
CA ALA A 71 -4.07 -26.80 -23.73
C ALA A 71 -5.00 -26.08 -22.74
N ASN A 72 -5.27 -26.70 -21.59
CA ASN A 72 -6.16 -26.15 -20.56
C ASN A 72 -5.43 -25.46 -19.40
N VAL A 73 -4.09 -25.47 -19.40
CA VAL A 73 -3.25 -24.92 -18.32
C VAL A 73 -3.63 -25.53 -16.96
N ASP A 74 -3.87 -26.85 -16.96
CA ASP A 74 -4.28 -27.58 -15.76
C ASP A 74 -3.09 -28.34 -15.15
N ILE A 75 -2.60 -27.85 -14.02
CA ILE A 75 -1.45 -28.42 -13.32
C ILE A 75 -1.67 -29.88 -12.90
N ALA A 76 -2.91 -30.25 -12.51
CA ALA A 76 -3.18 -31.61 -12.05
C ALA A 76 -3.09 -32.62 -13.20
N THR A 77 -3.64 -32.27 -14.36
CA THR A 77 -3.54 -33.08 -15.58
C THR A 77 -2.10 -33.15 -16.10
N ILE A 78 -1.36 -32.03 -16.07
CA ILE A 78 0.07 -32.01 -16.46
C ILE A 78 0.88 -32.95 -15.56
N GLN A 79 0.71 -32.86 -14.24
CA GLN A 79 1.43 -33.72 -13.29
C GLN A 79 1.11 -35.20 -13.48
N ARG A 80 -0.15 -35.54 -13.78
CA ARG A 80 -0.54 -36.91 -14.11
C ARG A 80 0.17 -37.42 -15.36
N GLY A 81 0.23 -36.60 -16.42
CA GLY A 81 0.93 -36.95 -17.66
C GLY A 81 2.44 -37.13 -17.48
N ILE A 82 3.08 -36.25 -16.69
CA ILE A 82 4.51 -36.37 -16.35
C ILE A 82 4.78 -37.65 -15.53
N ALA A 83 3.90 -37.98 -14.58
CA ALA A 83 4.03 -39.20 -13.79
C ALA A 83 3.89 -40.47 -14.64
N LEU A 84 2.98 -40.47 -15.63
CA LEU A 84 2.85 -41.56 -16.62
C LEU A 84 4.10 -41.67 -17.49
N ALA A 85 4.64 -40.56 -18.01
CA ALA A 85 5.87 -40.57 -18.78
C ALA A 85 7.07 -41.09 -17.95
N ALA A 86 7.15 -40.70 -16.68
CA ALA A 86 8.20 -41.14 -15.77
C ALA A 86 8.16 -42.65 -15.47
N SER A 87 6.98 -43.28 -15.44
CA SER A 87 6.84 -44.72 -15.16
C SER A 87 7.49 -45.59 -16.25
N VAL A 88 7.57 -45.06 -17.48
CA VAL A 88 8.20 -45.70 -18.64
C VAL A 88 9.52 -45.05 -19.06
N GLN A 89 10.01 -44.06 -18.32
CA GLN A 89 11.23 -43.30 -18.60
C GLN A 89 11.21 -42.58 -19.96
N TYR A 90 10.04 -42.13 -20.40
CA TYR A 90 9.89 -41.36 -21.64
C TYR A 90 10.37 -39.91 -21.45
N THR A 91 11.20 -39.43 -22.37
CA THR A 91 11.86 -38.10 -22.30
C THR A 91 11.56 -37.20 -23.51
N GLY A 92 10.45 -37.46 -24.21
CA GLY A 92 10.08 -36.72 -25.43
C GLY A 92 9.84 -35.22 -25.23
N GLY A 93 9.77 -34.48 -26.34
CA GLY A 93 9.61 -33.01 -26.32
C GLY A 93 8.33 -32.52 -25.61
N GLU A 94 7.29 -33.34 -25.57
CA GLU A 94 6.07 -33.04 -24.81
C GLU A 94 6.31 -33.03 -23.30
N VAL A 95 7.17 -33.93 -22.79
CA VAL A 95 7.56 -33.97 -21.36
C VAL A 95 8.31 -32.69 -20.99
N ALA A 96 9.21 -32.23 -21.85
CA ALA A 96 9.94 -30.97 -21.64
C ALA A 96 8.98 -29.77 -21.58
N ARG A 97 8.05 -29.66 -22.54
CA ARG A 97 7.03 -28.59 -22.57
C ARG A 97 6.10 -28.64 -21.36
N ALA A 98 5.65 -29.84 -20.97
CA ALA A 98 4.79 -30.05 -19.81
C ALA A 98 5.50 -29.62 -18.51
N THR A 99 6.76 -30.03 -18.33
CA THR A 99 7.58 -29.69 -17.16
C THR A 99 7.86 -28.19 -17.07
N GLU A 100 8.17 -27.55 -18.21
CA GLU A 100 8.38 -26.09 -18.26
C GLU A 100 7.10 -25.33 -17.87
N LEU A 101 5.94 -25.73 -18.42
CA LEU A 101 4.66 -25.12 -18.08
C LEU A 101 4.28 -25.37 -16.61
N GLU A 102 4.52 -26.56 -16.08
CA GLU A 102 4.28 -26.87 -14.66
C GLU A 102 5.07 -25.91 -13.75
N SER A 103 6.36 -25.70 -14.04
CA SER A 103 7.22 -24.77 -13.32
C SER A 103 6.70 -23.32 -13.40
N LYS A 104 6.29 -22.88 -14.59
CA LYS A 104 5.68 -21.55 -14.80
C LYS A 104 4.36 -21.39 -14.03
N ILE A 105 3.50 -22.41 -14.01
CA ILE A 105 2.25 -22.39 -13.25
C ILE A 105 2.54 -22.27 -11.76
N LYS A 106 3.45 -23.09 -11.21
CA LYS A 106 3.83 -23.04 -9.78
C LYS A 106 4.36 -21.66 -9.39
N SER A 107 5.32 -21.13 -10.15
CA SER A 107 5.87 -19.78 -9.91
C SER A 107 4.79 -18.69 -10.01
N THR A 108 3.85 -18.81 -10.94
CA THR A 108 2.74 -17.86 -11.09
C THR A 108 1.78 -17.93 -9.91
N LEU A 109 1.44 -19.14 -9.44
CA LEU A 109 0.60 -19.33 -8.26
C LEU A 109 1.25 -18.74 -7.00
N GLU A 110 2.56 -18.89 -6.81
CA GLU A 110 3.31 -18.26 -5.71
C GLU A 110 3.23 -16.72 -5.76
N LYS A 111 3.35 -16.13 -6.95
CA LYS A 111 3.17 -14.68 -7.15
C LYS A 111 1.75 -14.24 -6.81
N VAL A 112 0.73 -15.00 -7.24
CA VAL A 112 -0.69 -14.75 -6.91
C VAL A 112 -0.90 -14.80 -5.40
N GLU A 113 -0.36 -15.81 -4.71
CA GLU A 113 -0.47 -15.92 -3.26
C GLU A 113 0.20 -14.75 -2.54
N THR A 114 1.41 -14.39 -2.98
CA THR A 114 2.16 -13.25 -2.42
C THR A 114 1.38 -11.96 -2.59
N ALA A 115 0.81 -11.72 -3.77
CA ALA A 115 -0.02 -10.54 -4.06
C ALA A 115 -1.31 -10.51 -3.22
N LEU A 116 -1.98 -11.64 -3.03
CA LEU A 116 -3.18 -11.73 -2.19
C LEU A 116 -2.89 -11.54 -0.71
N LYS A 117 -1.69 -11.91 -0.22
CA LYS A 117 -1.26 -11.69 1.16
C LYS A 117 -0.75 -10.27 1.38
N SER A 118 0.10 -9.77 0.49
CA SER A 118 0.70 -8.45 0.62
C SER A 118 -0.31 -7.35 0.31
N VAL A 119 -1.26 -7.61 -0.60
CA VAL A 119 -2.24 -6.67 -1.14
C VAL A 119 -1.57 -5.37 -1.59
N LYS A 120 -0.37 -5.43 -2.17
CA LYS A 120 0.29 -4.26 -2.77
C LYS A 120 -0.07 -4.16 -4.24
N ARG A 121 -0.27 -2.94 -4.74
CA ARG A 121 -0.64 -2.73 -6.14
C ARG A 121 0.43 -3.26 -7.10
N SER A 122 1.70 -3.03 -6.79
CA SER A 122 2.86 -3.58 -7.52
C SER A 122 2.82 -5.10 -7.63
N ASP A 123 2.58 -5.79 -6.52
CA ASP A 123 2.63 -7.24 -6.46
C ASP A 123 1.44 -7.84 -7.22
N ILE A 124 0.27 -7.21 -7.14
CA ILE A 124 -0.92 -7.58 -7.90
C ILE A 124 -0.68 -7.38 -9.40
N GLU A 125 -0.07 -6.28 -9.82
CA GLU A 125 0.24 -6.02 -11.24
C GLU A 125 1.23 -7.06 -11.80
N VAL A 126 2.28 -7.38 -11.05
CA VAL A 126 3.25 -8.43 -11.41
C VAL A 126 2.56 -9.79 -11.51
N ALA A 127 1.70 -10.14 -10.55
CA ALA A 127 0.97 -11.40 -10.56
C ALA A 127 -0.06 -11.46 -11.69
N MET A 128 -0.78 -10.37 -11.97
CA MET A 128 -1.76 -10.30 -13.06
C MET A 128 -1.09 -10.47 -14.42
N LYS A 129 0.08 -9.85 -14.63
CA LYS A 129 0.86 -10.04 -15.86
C LYS A 129 1.28 -11.50 -16.02
N ALA A 130 1.84 -12.11 -14.98
CA ALA A 130 2.25 -13.51 -15.02
C ALA A 130 1.07 -14.46 -15.29
N VAL A 131 -0.12 -14.18 -14.75
CA VAL A 131 -1.36 -14.94 -15.01
C VAL A 131 -1.78 -14.81 -16.48
N GLN A 132 -1.70 -13.61 -17.05
CA GLN A 132 -2.05 -13.36 -18.46
C GLN A 132 -1.08 -14.05 -19.42
N ASP A 133 0.22 -14.05 -19.11
CA ASP A 133 1.27 -14.65 -19.95
C ASP A 133 1.06 -16.15 -20.18
N ILE A 134 0.41 -16.85 -19.23
CA ILE A 134 0.12 -18.30 -19.33
C ILE A 134 -1.38 -18.62 -19.40
N ASN A 135 -2.26 -17.63 -19.46
CA ASN A 135 -3.72 -17.80 -19.47
C ASN A 135 -4.26 -18.67 -18.31
N LEU A 136 -3.69 -18.50 -17.10
CA LEU A 136 -4.06 -19.31 -15.93
C LEU A 136 -5.47 -18.95 -15.44
N LYS A 137 -6.27 -19.97 -15.13
CA LYS A 137 -7.63 -19.81 -14.57
C LYS A 137 -7.72 -20.44 -13.18
N GLY A 138 -8.73 -20.03 -12.42
CA GLY A 138 -9.05 -20.65 -11.13
C GLY A 138 -9.54 -19.68 -10.06
N LYS A 139 -9.94 -20.23 -8.91
CA LYS A 139 -10.53 -19.45 -7.81
C LYS A 139 -9.59 -18.35 -7.29
N ARG A 140 -8.30 -18.64 -7.17
CA ARG A 140 -7.29 -17.67 -6.69
C ARG A 140 -7.03 -16.56 -7.72
N VAL A 141 -7.02 -16.90 -9.00
CA VAL A 141 -6.93 -15.92 -10.10
C VAL A 141 -8.16 -15.02 -10.12
N GLN A 142 -9.36 -15.58 -9.91
CA GLN A 142 -10.58 -14.77 -9.81
C GLN A 142 -10.51 -13.81 -8.61
N ALA A 143 -10.04 -14.27 -7.45
CA ALA A 143 -9.84 -13.42 -6.29
C ALA A 143 -8.85 -12.27 -6.57
N LEU A 144 -7.74 -12.57 -7.25
CA LEU A 144 -6.75 -11.57 -7.66
C LEU A 144 -7.35 -10.57 -8.66
N THR A 145 -8.13 -11.05 -9.64
CA THR A 145 -8.79 -10.22 -10.66
C THR A 145 -9.81 -9.27 -10.02
N ASN A 146 -10.62 -9.77 -9.08
CA ASN A 146 -11.57 -8.95 -8.32
C ASN A 146 -10.84 -7.85 -7.54
N LEU A 147 -9.69 -8.17 -6.95
CA LEU A 147 -8.85 -7.21 -6.23
C LEU A 147 -8.18 -6.19 -7.16
N TYR A 148 -7.73 -6.63 -8.34
CA TYR A 148 -7.12 -5.77 -9.36
C TYR A 148 -8.10 -4.75 -9.94
N ASN A 149 -9.35 -5.15 -10.15
CA ASN A 149 -10.43 -4.32 -10.68
C ASN A 149 -11.13 -3.46 -9.63
N LEU A 150 -10.75 -3.60 -8.35
CA LEU A 150 -11.39 -2.87 -7.28
C LEU A 150 -11.07 -1.36 -7.39
N PRO A 151 -12.07 -0.46 -7.30
CA PRO A 151 -11.83 0.98 -7.30
C PRO A 151 -10.84 1.40 -6.22
N ARG A 152 -10.06 2.46 -6.47
CA ARG A 152 -8.93 2.87 -5.61
C ARG A 152 -9.32 3.09 -4.15
N ASP A 153 -10.48 3.70 -3.90
CA ASP A 153 -11.02 3.93 -2.55
C ASP A 153 -11.33 2.60 -1.84
N LYS A 154 -12.03 1.68 -2.51
CA LYS A 154 -12.37 0.35 -1.99
C LYS A 154 -11.12 -0.51 -1.78
N PHE A 155 -10.14 -0.40 -2.68
CA PHE A 155 -8.86 -1.07 -2.58
C PHE A 155 -8.09 -0.63 -1.34
N LEU A 156 -7.95 0.68 -1.12
CA LEU A 156 -7.26 1.20 0.07
C LEU A 156 -8.00 0.83 1.37
N GLN A 157 -9.35 0.86 1.37
CA GLN A 157 -10.15 0.38 2.51
C GLN A 157 -9.92 -1.11 2.77
N HIS A 158 -9.84 -1.94 1.73
CA HIS A 158 -9.55 -3.36 1.86
C HIS A 158 -8.13 -3.59 2.41
N GLN A 159 -7.12 -2.89 1.87
CA GLN A 159 -5.76 -2.93 2.40
C GLN A 159 -5.74 -2.56 3.88
N LEU A 160 -6.38 -1.45 4.26
CA LEU A 160 -6.44 -0.99 5.64
C LEU A 160 -7.01 -2.07 6.57
N LYS A 161 -8.13 -2.68 6.21
CA LYS A 161 -8.75 -3.75 7.01
C LYS A 161 -7.81 -4.92 7.29
N LEU A 162 -6.95 -5.27 6.34
CA LEU A 162 -6.00 -6.38 6.50
C LEU A 162 -4.82 -6.01 7.39
N ILE A 163 -4.29 -4.79 7.23
CA ILE A 163 -3.08 -4.36 7.95
C ILE A 163 -3.38 -3.74 9.32
N MET A 164 -4.63 -3.38 9.61
CA MET A 164 -5.02 -2.81 10.91
C MET A 164 -4.65 -3.69 12.10
N LYS A 165 -4.55 -5.01 11.90
CA LYS A 165 -4.14 -5.99 12.93
C LYS A 165 -2.63 -6.24 12.97
N THR A 166 -1.86 -5.61 12.08
CA THR A 166 -0.40 -5.79 11.98
C THR A 166 0.33 -4.69 12.75
N ALA A 167 1.57 -4.97 13.18
CA ALA A 167 2.43 -4.00 13.84
C ALA A 167 3.09 -2.99 12.87
N ASP A 168 2.75 -3.00 11.58
CA ASP A 168 3.35 -2.12 10.57
C ASP A 168 2.70 -0.73 10.58
N VAL A 169 3.04 0.07 11.60
CA VAL A 169 2.52 1.43 11.80
C VAL A 169 2.72 2.30 10.56
N LYS A 170 3.89 2.19 9.90
CA LYS A 170 4.24 2.99 8.73
C LYS A 170 3.26 2.73 7.58
N ARG A 171 3.00 1.46 7.28
CA ARG A 171 2.10 1.09 6.19
C ARG A 171 0.66 1.51 6.48
N VAL A 172 0.21 1.36 7.72
CA VAL A 172 -1.14 1.77 8.12
C VAL A 172 -1.30 3.28 8.01
N THR A 173 -0.32 4.06 8.46
CA THR A 173 -0.29 5.52 8.31
C THR A 173 -0.35 5.94 6.84
N TYR A 174 0.50 5.37 5.98
CA TYR A 174 0.50 5.67 4.55
C TYR A 174 -0.87 5.44 3.88
N ILE A 175 -1.51 4.30 4.17
CA ILE A 175 -2.83 3.98 3.59
C ILE A 175 -3.91 4.91 4.16
N THR A 176 -3.84 5.24 5.46
CA THR A 176 -4.79 6.19 6.08
C THR A 176 -4.73 7.55 5.40
N ILE A 177 -3.52 8.10 5.23
CA ILE A 177 -3.28 9.36 4.51
C ILE A 177 -3.79 9.28 3.08
N SER A 178 -3.58 8.15 2.40
CA SER A 178 -4.04 7.93 1.02
C SER A 178 -5.56 7.92 0.90
N ILE A 179 -6.26 7.27 1.84
CA ILE A 179 -7.73 7.29 1.91
C ILE A 179 -8.23 8.71 2.16
N LYS A 180 -7.60 9.42 3.11
CA LYS A 180 -7.96 10.80 3.41
C LYS A 180 -7.72 11.75 2.24
N SER A 181 -6.66 11.55 1.45
CA SER A 181 -6.44 12.32 0.22
C SER A 181 -7.62 12.19 -0.75
N LEU A 182 -8.18 10.98 -0.91
CA LEU A 182 -9.38 10.77 -1.74
C LEU A 182 -10.61 11.42 -1.11
N PHE A 183 -10.77 11.30 0.20
CA PHE A 183 -11.87 11.89 0.94
C PHE A 183 -11.89 13.42 0.85
N PHE A 184 -10.76 14.09 1.06
CA PHE A 184 -10.70 15.55 1.02
C PHE A 184 -10.97 16.10 -0.38
N ARG A 185 -10.60 15.38 -1.45
CA ARG A 185 -10.92 15.79 -2.82
C ARG A 185 -12.41 16.05 -3.02
N ASP A 186 -13.26 15.25 -2.38
CA ASP A 186 -14.71 15.30 -2.59
C ASP A 186 -15.42 16.11 -1.49
N PHE A 187 -14.77 16.35 -0.34
CA PHE A 187 -15.40 16.87 0.88
C PHE A 187 -14.66 18.06 1.53
N GLU A 188 -13.72 18.68 0.83
CA GLU A 188 -12.85 19.75 1.32
C GLU A 188 -13.58 20.87 2.09
N ALA A 189 -14.67 21.39 1.54
CA ALA A 189 -15.38 22.56 2.09
C ALA A 189 -15.88 22.33 3.53
N MET A 190 -16.20 21.08 3.89
CA MET A 190 -16.67 20.75 5.24
C MET A 190 -15.56 20.89 6.29
N PHE A 191 -14.30 20.72 5.89
CA PHE A 191 -13.14 20.70 6.79
C PHE A 191 -12.33 21.99 6.75
N ALA A 192 -12.87 23.09 6.21
CA ALA A 192 -12.27 24.40 6.40
C ALA A 192 -11.99 24.64 7.90
N ILE A 193 -10.84 25.22 8.23
CA ILE A 193 -10.44 25.41 9.63
C ILE A 193 -11.43 26.30 10.40
N ASP A 194 -12.11 27.19 9.69
CA ASP A 194 -13.16 28.08 10.18
C ASP A 194 -14.42 27.31 10.63
N ASN A 195 -14.62 26.08 10.18
CA ASN A 195 -15.76 25.22 10.52
C ASN A 195 -15.50 24.29 11.72
N TYR A 196 -14.35 24.41 12.39
CA TYR A 196 -14.02 23.58 13.55
C TYR A 196 -15.04 23.78 14.68
N SER A 197 -15.66 22.69 15.14
CA SER A 197 -16.86 22.73 16.00
C SER A 197 -16.66 23.38 17.37
N ARG A 198 -15.45 23.33 17.94
CA ARG A 198 -15.14 23.99 19.23
C ARG A 198 -14.65 25.43 19.07
N LEU A 199 -14.51 25.93 17.85
CA LEU A 199 -14.14 27.32 17.60
C LEU A 199 -15.26 28.25 18.08
N ARG A 200 -14.90 29.36 18.73
CA ARG A 200 -15.85 30.43 19.02
C ARG A 200 -16.32 31.09 17.73
N SER A 201 -17.56 31.54 17.73
CA SER A 201 -18.00 32.42 16.65
C SER A 201 -17.26 33.77 16.73
N PRO A 202 -17.06 34.47 15.60
CA PRO A 202 -16.50 35.83 15.57
C PRO A 202 -17.25 36.81 16.47
N ASP A 203 -18.57 36.59 16.63
CA ASP A 203 -19.44 37.32 17.53
C ASP A 203 -19.11 37.11 19.02
N GLU A 204 -18.98 35.85 19.45
CA GLU A 204 -18.59 35.52 20.82
C GLU A 204 -17.20 36.08 21.16
N TYR A 205 -16.25 35.96 20.22
CA TYR A 205 -14.88 36.43 20.37
C TYR A 205 -14.79 37.95 20.56
N CYS A 206 -15.47 38.75 19.73
CA CYS A 206 -15.38 40.21 19.82
C CYS A 206 -16.16 40.79 21.03
N ARG A 207 -17.21 40.12 21.50
CA ARG A 207 -17.99 40.54 22.67
C ARG A 207 -17.16 40.51 23.97
N SER A 208 -16.18 39.62 24.08
CA SER A 208 -15.28 39.56 25.24
C SER A 208 -14.42 40.81 25.40
N ALA A 209 -14.24 41.61 24.34
CA ALA A 209 -13.59 42.91 24.42
C ALA A 209 -14.56 43.99 24.95
N VAL A 210 -15.01 43.87 26.20
CA VAL A 210 -16.11 44.68 26.78
C VAL A 210 -15.88 46.19 26.60
N LEU A 211 -14.65 46.66 26.85
CA LEU A 211 -14.26 48.08 26.78
C LEU A 211 -13.88 48.57 25.37
N ALA A 212 -13.96 47.71 24.34
CA ALA A 212 -13.56 48.09 22.99
C ALA A 212 -14.66 48.89 22.26
N SER A 213 -14.24 49.89 21.47
CA SER A 213 -15.14 50.66 20.59
C SER A 213 -15.78 49.77 19.53
N LYS A 214 -16.92 50.22 18.95
CA LYS A 214 -17.62 49.48 17.88
C LYS A 214 -16.70 49.16 16.70
N LYS A 215 -15.87 50.12 16.27
CA LYS A 215 -14.88 49.93 15.21
C LYS A 215 -13.81 48.88 15.56
N LYS A 216 -13.33 48.87 16.81
CA LYS A 216 -12.37 47.86 17.28
C LYS A 216 -13.00 46.47 17.37
N LYS A 217 -14.25 46.35 17.84
CA LYS A 217 -14.99 45.09 17.86
C LYS A 217 -15.19 44.52 16.45
N GLU A 218 -15.50 45.36 15.47
CA GLU A 218 -15.62 44.93 14.07
C GLU A 218 -14.27 44.42 13.50
N ARG A 219 -13.17 45.11 13.81
CA ARG A 219 -11.83 44.64 13.43
C ARG A 219 -11.49 43.28 14.07
N LEU A 220 -11.82 43.08 15.35
CA LEU A 220 -11.62 41.80 16.03
C LEU A 220 -12.50 40.68 15.44
N ARG A 221 -13.74 41.00 15.04
CA ARG A 221 -14.67 40.06 14.39
C ARG A 221 -14.09 39.57 13.07
N LEU A 222 -13.73 40.47 12.16
CA LEU A 222 -13.21 40.13 10.83
C LEU A 222 -11.82 39.51 10.89
N GLY A 223 -10.99 39.93 11.86
CA GLY A 223 -9.62 39.46 12.03
C GLY A 223 -9.45 38.24 12.96
N MET A 224 -10.53 37.58 13.39
CA MET A 224 -10.47 36.54 14.44
C MET A 224 -9.45 35.44 14.12
N LEU A 225 -9.39 34.95 12.88
CA LEU A 225 -8.43 33.92 12.43
C LEU A 225 -7.36 34.45 11.48
N THR A 226 -7.07 35.74 11.54
CA THR A 226 -5.97 36.37 10.80
C THR A 226 -4.86 36.79 11.75
N HIS A 227 -3.60 36.74 11.29
CA HIS A 227 -2.43 37.18 12.03
C HIS A 227 -2.65 38.56 12.68
N SER A 228 -2.23 38.68 13.94
CA SER A 228 -2.35 39.92 14.72
C SER A 228 -1.24 40.03 15.74
N VAL A 229 -0.76 41.26 15.96
CA VAL A 229 0.14 41.62 17.07
C VAL A 229 -0.61 42.07 18.33
N GLU A 230 -1.91 42.39 18.21
CA GLU A 230 -2.77 42.71 19.36
C GLU A 230 -3.00 41.46 20.22
N ALA A 231 -3.18 41.65 21.54
CA ALA A 231 -3.55 40.56 22.44
C ALA A 231 -4.97 40.06 22.13
N LEU A 232 -5.22 38.76 22.33
CA LEU A 232 -6.57 38.22 22.19
C LEU A 232 -7.49 38.77 23.31
N PRO A 233 -8.76 39.09 23.01
CA PRO A 233 -9.75 39.43 24.01
C PRO A 233 -10.24 38.20 24.80
N THR A 234 -10.14 37.00 24.23
CA THR A 234 -10.47 35.70 24.82
C THR A 234 -9.86 34.56 23.99
N SER A 235 -9.89 33.31 24.45
CA SER A 235 -9.41 32.15 23.67
C SER A 235 -10.14 31.97 22.32
N LEU A 236 -9.53 31.30 21.36
CA LEU A 236 -10.15 31.03 20.06
C LEU A 236 -11.19 29.90 20.16
N THR A 237 -10.89 28.89 20.96
CA THR A 237 -11.75 27.73 21.22
C THR A 237 -12.54 27.89 22.53
N LYS A 238 -13.64 27.14 22.63
CA LYS A 238 -14.45 27.03 23.85
C LYS A 238 -13.74 26.08 24.84
N LEU A 239 -13.25 26.64 25.94
CA LEU A 239 -12.52 25.95 27.01
C LEU A 239 -13.42 25.73 28.23
N GLY A 240 -13.16 24.68 29.02
CA GLY A 240 -14.03 24.25 30.12
C GLY A 240 -14.14 25.23 31.30
N ASP A 241 -13.15 26.09 31.52
CA ASP A 241 -13.14 27.04 32.64
C ASP A 241 -12.37 28.35 32.34
N LYS A 242 -12.48 29.31 33.27
CA LYS A 242 -11.86 30.64 33.14
C LYS A 242 -10.34 30.61 33.33
N GLU A 243 -9.79 29.66 34.08
CA GLU A 243 -8.34 29.57 34.28
C GLU A 243 -7.67 29.10 32.99
N LYS A 244 -8.26 28.14 32.28
CA LYS A 244 -7.81 27.75 30.94
C LYS A 244 -7.91 28.90 29.94
N VAL A 245 -8.94 29.75 30.01
CA VAL A 245 -9.01 30.95 29.17
C VAL A 245 -7.85 31.90 29.48
N LYS A 246 -7.53 32.14 30.77
CA LYS A 246 -6.36 32.96 31.14
C LYS A 246 -5.06 32.34 30.64
N GLU A 247 -4.93 31.02 30.73
CA GLU A 247 -3.75 30.31 30.25
C GLU A 247 -3.62 30.39 28.73
N ALA A 248 -4.70 30.21 27.98
CA ALA A 248 -4.74 30.40 26.54
C ALA A 248 -4.29 31.82 26.11
N LEU A 249 -4.67 32.86 26.88
CA LEU A 249 -4.22 34.23 26.63
C LEU A 249 -2.72 34.41 26.90
N ARG A 250 -2.17 33.74 27.92
CA ARG A 250 -0.72 33.72 28.18
C ARG A 250 0.02 32.98 27.08
N MET A 251 -0.48 31.81 26.67
CA MET A 251 0.06 31.02 25.56
C MET A 251 0.11 31.85 24.28
N PHE A 252 -0.93 32.62 23.95
CA PHE A 252 -0.89 33.47 22.76
C PHE A 252 0.18 34.55 22.82
N LYS A 253 0.37 35.18 23.99
CA LYS A 253 1.44 36.16 24.19
C LYS A 253 2.81 35.50 24.01
N SER A 254 3.02 34.33 24.62
CA SER A 254 4.24 33.54 24.48
C SER A 254 4.48 33.14 23.02
N LEU A 255 3.43 32.75 22.28
CA LEU A 255 3.53 32.43 20.86
C LEU A 255 3.99 33.64 20.04
N GLN A 256 3.43 34.82 20.29
CA GLN A 256 3.86 36.07 19.64
C GLN A 256 5.32 36.42 19.98
N GLN A 257 5.77 36.16 21.21
CA GLN A 257 7.16 36.36 21.60
C GLN A 257 8.11 35.38 20.90
N TYR A 258 7.71 34.11 20.80
CA TYR A 258 8.46 33.10 20.08
C TYR A 258 8.58 33.44 18.59
N MET A 259 7.47 33.83 17.95
CA MET A 259 7.43 34.18 16.52
C MET A 259 8.10 35.53 16.18
N GLY A 260 8.59 36.27 17.17
CA GLY A 260 9.21 37.58 16.99
C GLY A 260 8.22 38.72 16.71
N ASP A 261 6.93 38.47 16.87
CA ASP A 261 5.87 39.48 16.74
C ASP A 261 5.83 40.44 17.95
N LYS A 262 6.40 40.00 19.08
CA LYS A 262 6.59 40.78 20.31
C LYS A 262 7.98 40.57 20.90
N PRO A 263 8.52 41.54 21.67
CA PRO A 263 9.76 41.34 22.40
C PRO A 263 9.66 40.14 23.35
N GLY A 264 10.58 39.19 23.19
CA GLY A 264 10.70 37.99 24.00
C GLY A 264 12.17 37.62 24.17
N MET A 265 12.51 37.06 25.33
CA MET A 265 13.83 36.49 25.59
C MET A 265 13.72 34.96 25.53
N TYR A 266 14.80 34.30 25.11
CA TYR A 266 14.88 32.83 25.08
C TYR A 266 13.75 32.15 24.29
N PRO A 267 13.65 32.36 22.95
CA PRO A 267 12.60 31.77 22.13
C PRO A 267 12.45 30.25 22.28
N THR A 268 13.55 29.52 22.43
CA THR A 268 13.54 28.06 22.63
C THR A 268 12.80 27.66 23.91
N THR A 269 13.10 28.32 25.03
CA THR A 269 12.42 28.06 26.32
C THR A 269 10.94 28.40 26.24
N ILE A 270 10.58 29.50 25.56
CA ILE A 270 9.18 29.86 25.33
C ILE A 270 8.45 28.76 24.55
N ALA A 271 9.07 28.21 23.50
CA ALA A 271 8.49 27.12 22.73
C ALA A 271 8.35 25.83 23.54
N GLU A 272 9.35 25.50 24.35
CA GLU A 272 9.34 24.38 25.30
C GLU A 272 8.14 24.45 26.24
N GLU A 273 7.96 25.59 26.89
CA GLU A 273 6.85 25.81 27.83
C GLU A 273 5.49 25.74 27.13
N LEU A 274 5.34 26.33 25.94
CA LEU A 274 4.10 26.28 25.16
C LEU A 274 3.68 24.84 24.85
N VAL A 275 4.61 24.06 24.31
CA VAL A 275 4.36 22.66 23.95
C VAL A 275 4.13 21.82 25.19
N GLN A 276 4.85 22.05 26.29
CA GLN A 276 4.66 21.33 27.54
C GLN A 276 3.27 21.62 28.16
N THR A 277 2.80 22.86 28.13
CA THR A 277 1.45 23.22 28.59
C THR A 277 0.37 22.54 27.76
N ALA A 278 0.50 22.58 26.43
CA ALA A 278 -0.42 21.91 25.49
C ALA A 278 -0.35 20.36 25.54
N LEU A 279 0.78 19.81 26.00
CA LEU A 279 0.94 18.37 26.19
C LEU A 279 0.08 17.87 27.36
N VAL A 280 0.00 18.66 28.44
CA VAL A 280 -0.68 18.29 29.69
C VAL A 280 -2.21 18.43 29.57
N ASP A 281 -2.71 19.47 28.88
CA ASP A 281 -4.16 19.73 28.76
C ASP A 281 -4.63 19.65 27.30
N VAL A 282 -5.55 18.72 27.03
CA VAL A 282 -6.08 18.46 25.67
C VAL A 282 -6.87 19.65 25.11
N GLU A 283 -7.53 20.46 25.94
CA GLU A 283 -8.24 21.65 25.45
C GLU A 283 -7.25 22.76 25.05
N LEU A 284 -6.18 22.95 25.83
CA LEU A 284 -5.12 23.91 25.50
C LEU A 284 -4.28 23.46 24.29
N ARG A 285 -4.28 22.15 23.99
CA ARG A 285 -3.67 21.59 22.79
C ARG A 285 -4.31 22.09 21.51
N ASP A 286 -5.62 21.92 21.39
CA ASP A 286 -6.36 22.39 20.22
C ASP A 286 -6.31 23.92 20.13
N GLU A 287 -6.34 24.61 21.28
CA GLU A 287 -6.14 26.06 21.32
C GLU A 287 -4.78 26.47 20.76
N LEU A 288 -3.68 25.80 21.12
CA LEU A 288 -2.36 26.11 20.59
C LEU A 288 -2.29 25.90 19.08
N TYR A 289 -2.88 24.82 18.56
CA TYR A 289 -2.99 24.63 17.10
C TYR A 289 -3.75 25.78 16.44
N MET A 290 -4.92 26.15 16.96
CA MET A 290 -5.73 27.23 16.40
C MET A 290 -5.05 28.59 16.47
N GLN A 291 -4.35 28.89 17.57
CA GLN A 291 -3.57 30.12 17.73
C GLN A 291 -2.40 30.18 16.75
N THR A 292 -1.70 29.06 16.54
CA THR A 292 -0.60 28.98 15.58
C THR A 292 -1.11 29.14 14.14
N VAL A 293 -2.20 28.47 13.79
CA VAL A 293 -2.86 28.64 12.48
C VAL A 293 -3.29 30.10 12.27
N LYS A 294 -3.89 30.75 13.27
CA LYS A 294 -4.22 32.18 13.21
C LYS A 294 -2.98 33.04 12.89
N GLN A 295 -1.85 32.80 13.57
CA GLN A 295 -0.63 33.59 13.35
C GLN A 295 0.04 33.30 11.99
N LEU A 296 -0.28 32.18 11.35
CA LEU A 296 0.18 31.86 9.99
C LEU A 296 -0.70 32.49 8.90
N ARG A 297 -2.01 32.61 9.13
CA ARG A 297 -2.97 33.14 8.15
C ARG A 297 -2.78 34.64 7.90
N ASN A 298 -2.52 35.00 6.66
CA ASN A 298 -2.26 36.38 6.20
C ASN A 298 -1.13 37.09 6.98
N ASN A 299 -0.08 36.35 7.34
CA ASN A 299 1.12 36.90 7.95
C ASN A 299 2.15 37.29 6.88
N ASN A 300 2.51 38.57 6.82
CA ASN A 300 3.46 39.09 5.83
C ASN A 300 4.93 38.91 6.26
N SER A 301 5.18 38.63 7.54
CA SER A 301 6.54 38.42 8.05
C SER A 301 7.01 37.00 7.71
N VAL A 302 8.04 36.90 6.87
CA VAL A 302 8.66 35.61 6.50
C VAL A 302 9.24 34.91 7.73
N GLN A 303 9.92 35.66 8.60
CA GLN A 303 10.52 35.13 9.82
C GLN A 303 9.45 34.62 10.80
N SER A 304 8.41 35.42 11.04
CA SER A 304 7.30 35.02 11.91
C SER A 304 6.60 33.78 11.38
N ARG A 305 6.31 33.72 10.07
CA ARG A 305 5.72 32.50 9.47
C ARG A 305 6.60 31.27 9.62
N ARG A 306 7.91 31.39 9.38
CA ARG A 306 8.84 30.26 9.54
C ARG A 306 8.75 29.71 10.97
N LEU A 307 8.85 30.58 11.97
CA LEU A 307 8.73 30.20 13.38
C LEU A 307 7.34 29.62 13.69
N GLY A 308 6.27 30.14 13.10
CA GLY A 308 4.93 29.55 13.25
C GLY A 308 4.82 28.12 12.69
N TRP A 309 5.48 27.83 11.56
CA TRP A 309 5.57 26.48 11.02
C TRP A 309 6.43 25.56 11.90
N ASP A 310 7.55 26.06 12.41
CA ASP A 310 8.38 25.35 13.38
C ASP A 310 7.55 24.98 14.64
N MET A 311 6.73 25.91 15.16
CA MET A 311 5.80 25.63 16.27
C MET A 311 4.78 24.53 15.94
N LEU A 312 4.21 24.53 14.74
CA LEU A 312 3.33 23.44 14.31
C LEU A 312 4.07 22.11 14.25
N GLU A 313 5.30 22.09 13.73
CA GLU A 313 6.14 20.90 13.70
C GLU A 313 6.42 20.38 15.12
N TRP A 314 6.76 21.26 16.06
CA TRP A 314 6.93 20.90 17.47
C TRP A 314 5.67 20.28 18.07
N CYS A 315 4.50 20.88 17.84
CA CYS A 315 3.22 20.34 18.28
C CYS A 315 2.96 18.96 17.67
N LEU A 316 3.08 18.82 16.34
CA LEU A 316 2.86 17.58 15.59
C LEU A 316 3.87 16.48 15.89
N SER A 317 5.06 16.81 16.40
CA SER A 317 6.03 15.83 16.90
C SER A 317 5.69 15.33 18.31
N SER A 318 4.89 16.08 19.06
CA SER A 318 4.65 15.88 20.49
C SER A 318 3.30 15.27 20.77
N PHE A 319 2.24 15.71 20.10
CA PHE A 319 0.88 15.25 20.39
C PHE A 319 -0.02 15.31 19.16
N PRO A 320 -1.09 14.50 19.09
CA PRO A 320 -2.10 14.64 18.05
C PRO A 320 -3.13 15.72 18.40
N PRO A 321 -3.73 16.39 17.40
CA PRO A 321 -4.96 17.17 17.61
C PRO A 321 -6.09 16.28 18.15
N SER A 322 -7.16 16.87 18.69
CA SER A 322 -8.36 16.09 19.01
C SER A 322 -9.00 15.47 17.76
N PRO A 323 -9.80 14.39 17.90
CA PRO A 323 -10.57 13.83 16.80
C PRO A 323 -11.44 14.85 16.05
N GLU A 324 -11.97 15.85 16.78
CA GLU A 324 -12.79 16.91 16.21
C GLU A 324 -11.98 17.95 15.40
N LEU A 325 -10.70 18.15 15.71
CA LEU A 325 -9.81 19.09 14.99
C LEU A 325 -9.02 18.39 13.86
N GLU A 326 -8.75 17.09 13.97
CA GLU A 326 -7.82 16.33 13.11
C GLU A 326 -8.00 16.59 11.62
N ASN A 327 -9.23 16.46 11.10
CA ASN A 327 -9.49 16.64 9.67
C ASN A 327 -9.37 18.10 9.22
N HIS A 328 -9.73 19.05 10.08
CA HIS A 328 -9.60 20.47 9.77
C HIS A 328 -8.12 20.90 9.72
N LEU A 329 -7.32 20.43 10.68
CA LEU A 329 -5.89 20.68 10.71
C LEU A 329 -5.19 20.00 9.54
N GLU A 330 -5.50 18.74 9.23
CA GLU A 330 -4.90 18.04 8.10
C GLU A 330 -5.14 18.76 6.77
N LEU A 331 -6.38 19.21 6.54
CA LEU A 331 -6.69 19.96 5.33
C LEU A 331 -5.90 21.28 5.27
N TYR A 332 -5.79 21.98 6.40
CA TYR A 332 -4.98 23.20 6.48
C TYR A 332 -3.51 22.93 6.13
N LEU A 333 -2.91 21.88 6.70
CA LEU A 333 -1.53 21.47 6.40
C LEU A 333 -1.33 21.18 4.91
N ARG A 334 -2.27 20.45 4.29
CA ARG A 334 -2.22 20.11 2.85
C ARG A 334 -2.24 21.34 1.94
N LYS A 335 -2.98 22.38 2.31
CA LYS A 335 -3.15 23.60 1.50
C LYS A 335 -2.06 24.64 1.70
N HIS A 336 -1.50 24.70 2.90
CA HIS A 336 -0.71 25.86 3.32
C HIS A 336 0.73 25.52 3.73
N ALA A 337 1.07 24.25 3.95
CA ALA A 337 2.44 23.91 4.32
C ALA A 337 3.41 24.37 3.23
N PRO A 338 4.59 24.89 3.61
CA PRO A 338 5.53 25.46 2.66
C PRO A 338 5.97 24.40 1.65
N HIS A 339 5.73 24.64 0.36
CA HIS A 339 6.36 23.85 -0.69
C HIS A 339 7.84 24.25 -0.71
N ASN A 340 8.76 23.31 -0.45
CA ASN A 340 10.19 23.60 -0.44
C ASN A 340 10.59 24.36 -1.72
N CYS A 341 11.08 25.59 -1.53
CA CYS A 341 11.66 26.41 -2.59
C CYS A 341 13.07 25.92 -2.94
N VAL A 342 13.28 24.68 -3.41
CA VAL A 342 14.40 24.28 -4.30
C VAL A 342 14.02 22.97 -4.99
N GLY A 343 13.95 22.99 -6.33
CA GLY A 343 13.98 21.78 -7.16
C GLY A 343 12.61 21.18 -7.51
N LYS A 344 12.34 21.07 -8.81
CA LYS A 344 11.14 20.44 -9.39
C LYS A 344 11.10 18.94 -9.05
N THR A 345 10.08 18.50 -8.30
CA THR A 345 9.35 17.22 -8.48
C THR A 345 8.26 17.07 -7.42
N GLU A 346 7.00 16.89 -7.88
CA GLU A 346 5.82 16.44 -7.11
C GLU A 346 5.40 17.31 -5.91
N GLU A 347 4.13 17.25 -5.52
CA GLU A 347 3.64 17.98 -4.34
C GLU A 347 4.49 17.69 -3.08
N GLY A 348 5.13 18.75 -2.57
CA GLY A 348 5.36 19.07 -1.15
C GLY A 348 5.86 17.95 -0.24
N GLU A 349 7.14 17.62 -0.26
CA GLU A 349 7.77 16.76 0.76
C GLU A 349 7.49 17.22 2.20
N GLU A 350 7.46 18.54 2.43
CA GLU A 350 7.13 19.11 3.74
C GLU A 350 5.66 18.90 4.13
N VAL A 351 4.73 19.01 3.18
CA VAL A 351 3.32 18.66 3.39
C VAL A 351 3.22 17.19 3.80
N LYS A 352 3.90 16.30 3.06
CA LYS A 352 3.93 14.87 3.36
C LYS A 352 4.51 14.61 4.75
N LYS A 353 5.56 15.32 5.15
CA LYS A 353 6.19 15.24 6.48
C LYS A 353 5.23 15.66 7.60
N LEU A 354 4.62 16.85 7.53
CA LEU A 354 3.74 17.34 8.60
C LEU A 354 2.47 16.49 8.74
N VAL A 355 1.85 16.10 7.63
CA VAL A 355 0.70 15.19 7.64
C VAL A 355 1.11 13.82 8.19
N TRP A 356 2.30 13.31 7.83
CA TRP A 356 2.83 12.06 8.39
C TRP A 356 3.01 12.14 9.91
N MET A 357 3.67 13.19 10.40
CA MET A 357 3.89 13.41 11.84
C MET A 357 2.58 13.43 12.62
N MET A 358 1.56 14.13 12.09
CA MET A 358 0.22 14.16 12.67
C MET A 358 -0.35 12.74 12.82
N HIS A 359 -0.40 11.97 11.73
CA HIS A 359 -0.96 10.61 11.75
C HIS A 359 -0.15 9.64 12.61
N GLU A 360 1.16 9.83 12.69
CA GLU A 360 2.00 9.06 13.60
C GLU A 360 1.61 9.33 15.06
N ARG A 361 1.43 10.60 15.45
CA ARG A 361 0.97 10.95 16.80
C ARG A 361 -0.46 10.49 17.09
N VAL A 362 -1.34 10.51 16.09
CA VAL A 362 -2.72 9.99 16.25
C VAL A 362 -2.69 8.50 16.66
N ARG A 363 -1.73 7.74 16.14
CA ARG A 363 -1.56 6.31 16.46
C ARG A 363 -0.77 6.06 17.73
N MET A 364 0.34 6.78 17.89
CA MET A 364 1.32 6.54 18.96
C MET A 364 1.01 7.29 20.25
N GLY A 365 0.07 8.24 20.19
CA GLY A 365 -0.26 9.12 21.30
C GLY A 365 0.76 10.22 21.52
N ALA A 366 0.54 10.96 22.60
CA ALA A 366 1.37 12.07 23.01
C ALA A 366 2.70 11.59 23.62
N VAL A 367 3.78 12.31 23.33
CA VAL A 367 5.14 12.06 23.82
C VAL A 367 5.74 13.36 24.30
N LYS A 368 6.64 13.30 25.29
CA LYS A 368 7.40 14.47 25.71
C LYS A 368 8.21 15.02 24.52
N PRO A 369 8.19 16.33 24.28
CA PRO A 369 8.94 16.92 23.19
C PRO A 369 10.45 16.71 23.39
N LYS A 370 11.16 16.47 22.28
CA LYS A 370 12.63 16.43 22.26
C LYS A 370 13.13 17.71 21.59
N PHE A 371 13.23 18.77 22.36
CA PHE A 371 13.87 20.00 21.87
C PHE A 371 15.37 19.77 21.71
N PRO A 372 16.02 20.35 20.68
CA PRO A 372 17.47 20.36 20.60
C PRO A 372 17.98 20.96 21.90
N ALA A 373 18.99 20.33 22.51
CA ALA A 373 19.63 20.85 23.71
C ALA A 373 19.91 22.34 23.45
N SER A 374 19.37 23.20 24.31
CA SER A 374 19.74 24.61 24.32
C SER A 374 21.26 24.64 24.26
N GLN A 375 21.84 25.28 23.25
CA GLN A 375 23.26 25.61 23.31
C GLN A 375 23.42 26.58 24.48
N SER A 376 23.57 26.02 25.68
CA SER A 376 24.12 26.69 26.83
C SER A 376 25.60 26.87 26.51
N GLY A 377 25.88 27.95 25.78
CA GLY A 377 27.20 28.26 25.25
C GLY A 377 27.52 29.73 25.43
N HIS A 378 28.02 30.02 26.64
CA HIS A 378 28.84 31.16 27.07
C HIS A 378 28.22 32.55 27.20
#